data_AF-A0A535CG89-F1
#
_entry.id   AF-A0A535CG89-F1
#
_cell.length_a   1.000
_cell.length_b   1.000
_cell.length_c   1.000
_cell.angle_alpha   90.00
_cell.angle_beta   90.00
_cell.angle_gamma   90.00
#
_symmetry.space_group_name_H-M   'P 1'
#
loop_
_entity.id
_entity.type
_entity.pdbx_description
1 polymer ?
#
loop_
_entity_poly.entity_id
_entity_poly.type
_entity_poly.pdbx_seq_one_letter_code
_entity_poly.pdbx_strand_id
1 'polypeptide(L)'
;MLDTIGEMSGGMPAEFIRNPSDAMTVFEQQFQSAVAVAVRNATLTLRLPAGVTPKKAVKVLPIISDFGPSVLSDRQVILQLGDLEKENAQSVLVELMIDPRPAGLFRIAQTELTYDVPIANLIGERVRDDIKVTFTTDPNEAAQVNPLVMNFAEKANAHRLVTRVLDEYKRTGKATTRLAPNVTRVLDQETQAALEQINQGQQISQDQVKSIGNKTRKLTQRLDDLV
;
A
#
# COMPACT_ATOMS: atom_id res chain seq x y z
N MET A 1 -8.72 -13.80 9.84
CA MET A 1 -8.21 -13.86 11.23
C MET A 1 -6.71 -13.66 11.28
N LEU A 2 -5.89 -14.44 10.57
CA LEU A 2 -4.42 -14.24 10.58
C LEU A 2 -3.97 -12.95 9.86
N ASP A 3 -4.56 -12.64 8.70
CA ASP A 3 -4.24 -11.39 7.96
C ASP A 3 -4.53 -10.13 8.80
N THR A 4 -5.65 -10.13 9.53
CA THR A 4 -6.07 -9.02 10.39
C THR A 4 -5.06 -8.74 11.51
N ILE A 5 -4.41 -9.77 12.05
CA ILE A 5 -3.40 -9.61 13.11
C ILE A 5 -2.15 -8.94 12.55
N GLY A 6 -1.67 -9.38 11.38
CA GLY A 6 -0.50 -8.78 10.72
C GLY A 6 -0.76 -7.35 10.27
N GLU A 7 -1.97 -7.05 9.77
CA GLU A 7 -2.36 -5.69 9.40
C GLU A 7 -2.41 -4.74 10.61
N MET A 8 -2.98 -5.19 11.74
CA MET A 8 -3.08 -4.38 12.96
C MET A 8 -1.74 -4.11 13.63
N SER A 9 -0.76 -5.01 13.51
CA SER A 9 0.58 -4.81 14.07
C SER A 9 1.50 -3.98 13.17
N GLY A 10 1.04 -3.57 11.98
CA GLY A 10 1.88 -2.94 10.96
C GLY A 10 2.79 -3.93 10.21
N GLY A 11 2.81 -5.20 10.61
CA GLY A 11 3.62 -6.26 10.02
C GLY A 11 3.12 -6.76 8.65
N MET A 12 3.71 -7.88 8.23
CA MET A 12 3.30 -8.59 7.03
C MET A 12 2.03 -9.44 7.31
N PRO A 13 1.05 -9.47 6.38
CA PRO A 13 -0.07 -10.41 6.43
C PRO A 13 0.41 -11.87 6.41
N ALA A 14 -0.50 -12.81 6.70
CA ALA A 14 -0.14 -14.22 6.73
C ALA A 14 0.33 -14.69 5.35
N GLU A 15 1.49 -15.35 5.30
CA GLU A 15 2.02 -15.92 4.08
C GLU A 15 1.36 -17.28 3.79
N PHE A 16 0.85 -17.45 2.56
CA PHE A 16 0.23 -18.69 2.13
C PHE A 16 1.29 -19.65 1.58
N ILE A 17 1.57 -20.70 2.35
CA ILE A 17 2.47 -21.79 1.94
C ILE A 17 1.65 -22.85 1.19
N ARG A 18 1.96 -23.04 -0.10
CA ARG A 18 1.28 -24.04 -0.95
C ARG A 18 1.77 -25.45 -0.69
N ASN A 19 3.09 -25.64 -0.64
CA ASN A 19 3.70 -26.93 -0.41
C ASN A 19 4.38 -26.94 0.96
N PRO A 20 4.21 -27.99 1.78
CA PRO A 20 4.88 -28.10 3.08
C PRO A 20 6.41 -27.95 3.01
N SER A 21 7.02 -28.31 1.88
CA SER A 21 8.45 -28.14 1.62
C SER A 21 8.93 -26.69 1.67
N ASP A 22 8.05 -25.73 1.37
CA ASP A 22 8.40 -24.31 1.29
C ASP A 22 8.39 -23.64 2.68
N ALA A 23 7.86 -24.34 3.70
CA ALA A 23 7.67 -23.79 5.04
C ALA A 23 8.97 -23.41 5.73
N MET A 24 10.03 -24.22 5.57
CA MET A 24 11.33 -23.93 6.19
C MET A 24 11.95 -22.66 5.59
N THR A 25 11.88 -22.52 4.26
CA THR A 25 12.38 -21.32 3.57
C THR A 25 11.62 -20.06 3.98
N VAL A 26 10.29 -20.13 4.08
CA VAL A 26 9.48 -19.00 4.56
C VAL A 26 9.83 -18.65 6.01
N PHE A 27 9.99 -19.65 6.88
CA PHE A 27 10.39 -19.42 8.27
C PHE A 27 11.78 -18.75 8.38
N GLU A 28 12.76 -19.26 7.64
CA GLU A 28 14.12 -18.68 7.61
C GLU A 28 14.10 -17.22 7.15
N GLN A 29 13.31 -16.88 6.12
CA GLN A 29 13.13 -15.50 5.66
C GLN A 29 12.54 -14.61 6.76
N GLN A 30 11.48 -15.07 7.43
CA GLN A 30 10.85 -14.30 8.52
C GLN A 30 11.80 -14.13 9.72
N PHE A 31 12.62 -15.15 10.04
CA PHE A 31 13.62 -15.06 11.10
C PHE A 31 14.73 -14.06 10.77
N GLN A 32 15.24 -14.07 9.53
CA GLN A 32 16.25 -13.11 9.08
C GLN A 32 15.70 -11.67 9.11
N SER A 33 14.46 -11.46 8.64
CA SER A 33 13.77 -10.17 8.75
C SER A 33 13.68 -9.66 10.19
N ALA A 34 13.34 -10.53 11.15
CA ALA A 34 13.25 -10.17 12.57
C ALA A 34 14.61 -9.72 13.17
N VAL A 35 15.72 -10.29 12.69
CA VAL A 35 17.08 -9.90 13.09
C VAL A 35 17.53 -8.62 12.40
N ALA A 36 17.01 -8.32 11.20
CA ALA A 36 17.31 -7.13 10.42
C ALA A 36 16.56 -5.85 10.85
N VAL A 37 15.68 -5.94 11.85
CA VAL A 37 14.92 -4.81 12.39
C VAL A 37 15.87 -3.77 12.97
N ALA A 38 15.96 -2.61 12.30
CA ALA A 38 16.76 -1.48 12.76
C ALA A 38 15.97 -0.58 13.72
N VAL A 39 14.66 -0.49 13.50
CA VAL A 39 13.78 0.47 14.16
C VAL A 39 12.46 -0.20 14.50
N ARG A 40 11.91 0.09 15.69
CA ARG A 40 10.66 -0.50 16.18
C ARG A 40 9.58 0.54 16.42
N ASN A 41 8.33 0.07 16.50
CA ASN A 41 7.15 0.87 16.84
C ASN A 41 7.01 2.14 15.97
N ALA A 42 7.42 2.06 14.71
CA ALA A 42 7.41 3.18 13.80
C ALA A 42 5.98 3.63 13.51
N THR A 43 5.71 4.90 13.75
CA THR A 43 4.41 5.54 13.48
C THR A 43 4.64 6.80 12.64
N LEU A 44 4.04 6.84 11.45
CA LEU A 44 4.07 7.99 10.56
C LEU A 44 2.79 8.82 10.75
N THR A 45 2.96 10.07 11.15
CA THR A 45 1.88 11.03 11.36
C THR A 45 1.98 12.16 10.34
N LEU A 46 0.92 12.40 9.56
CA LEU A 46 0.79 13.59 8.73
C LEU A 46 -0.16 14.56 9.43
N ARG A 47 0.30 15.79 9.68
CA ARG A 47 -0.55 16.90 10.12
C ARG A 47 -0.94 17.73 8.91
N LEU A 48 -2.24 17.94 8.74
CA LEU A 48 -2.82 18.60 7.57
C LEU A 48 -3.33 20.01 7.94
N PRO A 49 -2.98 21.05 7.16
CA PRO A 49 -3.53 22.38 7.32
C PRO A 49 -4.99 22.43 6.86
N ALA A 50 -5.68 23.54 7.15
CA ALA A 50 -7.04 23.75 6.65
C ALA A 50 -7.06 23.74 5.10
N GLY A 51 -8.13 23.16 4.55
CA GLY A 51 -8.31 22.96 3.11
C GLY A 51 -7.44 21.84 2.52
N VAL A 52 -6.94 20.92 3.34
CA VAL A 52 -6.33 19.66 2.90
C VAL A 52 -7.02 18.52 3.63
N THR A 53 -7.65 17.61 2.89
CA THR A 53 -8.44 16.51 3.44
C THR A 53 -7.91 15.18 2.94
N PRO A 54 -7.64 14.19 3.80
CA PRO A 54 -7.18 12.89 3.36
C PRO A 54 -8.34 12.07 2.80
N LYS A 55 -8.06 11.30 1.74
CA LYS A 55 -9.01 10.38 1.12
C LYS A 55 -8.64 8.92 1.32
N LYS A 56 -7.36 8.62 1.25
CA LYS A 56 -6.86 7.25 1.33
C LYS A 56 -5.43 7.20 1.83
N ALA A 57 -5.09 6.13 2.54
CA ALA A 57 -3.71 5.75 2.80
C ALA A 57 -3.52 4.26 2.50
N VAL A 58 -2.46 3.91 1.79
CA VAL A 58 -2.16 2.55 1.36
C VAL A 58 -0.66 2.31 1.53
N LYS A 59 -0.28 1.28 2.29
CA LYS A 59 1.08 0.77 2.27
C LYS A 59 1.32 0.19 0.89
N VAL A 60 2.31 0.70 0.17
CA VAL A 60 2.63 0.23 -1.18
C VAL A 60 3.86 -0.66 -1.18
N LEU A 61 4.76 -0.51 -0.21
CA LEU A 61 5.92 -1.39 -0.03
C LEU A 61 6.04 -1.85 1.42
N PRO A 62 6.52 -3.08 1.66
CA PRO A 62 6.98 -4.07 0.66
C PRO A 62 5.84 -4.79 -0.07
N ILE A 63 4.59 -4.64 0.38
CA ILE A 63 3.41 -5.16 -0.30
C ILE A 63 2.26 -4.17 -0.18
N ILE A 64 1.28 -4.28 -1.08
CA ILE A 64 0.09 -3.44 -1.03
C ILE A 64 -0.81 -3.87 0.12
N SER A 65 -1.06 -2.97 1.08
CA SER A 65 -2.05 -3.17 2.14
C SER A 65 -2.78 -1.86 2.44
N ASP A 66 -4.08 -1.93 2.65
CA ASP A 66 -4.92 -0.76 2.94
C ASP A 66 -4.91 -0.49 4.45
N PHE A 67 -4.71 0.76 4.86
CA PHE A 67 -4.76 1.13 6.27
C PHE A 67 -6.21 1.30 6.78
N GLY A 68 -7.20 1.32 5.88
CA GLY A 68 -8.60 1.54 6.23
C GLY A 68 -8.93 3.00 6.54
N PRO A 69 -10.20 3.33 6.82
CA PRO A 69 -10.63 4.71 7.05
C PRO A 69 -10.29 5.23 8.44
N SER A 70 -10.06 4.37 9.43
CA SER A 70 -9.81 4.76 10.84
C SER A 70 -8.51 5.52 11.05
N VAL A 71 -7.55 5.37 10.13
CA VAL A 71 -6.28 6.11 10.16
C VAL A 71 -6.42 7.55 9.63
N LEU A 72 -7.57 7.89 9.05
CA LEU A 72 -7.83 9.19 8.42
C LEU A 72 -8.71 10.04 9.34
N SER A 73 -8.29 11.25 9.61
CA SER A 73 -9.05 12.28 10.34
C SER A 73 -8.95 13.61 9.58
N ASP A 74 -9.86 14.54 9.86
CA ASP A 74 -9.98 15.81 9.10
C ASP A 74 -8.65 16.58 8.99
N ARG A 75 -7.81 16.53 10.03
CA ARG A 75 -6.54 17.28 10.11
C ARG A 75 -5.31 16.41 10.31
N GLN A 76 -5.48 15.09 10.26
CA GLN A 76 -4.40 14.17 10.60
C GLN A 76 -4.55 12.82 9.89
N VAL A 77 -3.42 12.23 9.50
CA VAL A 77 -3.33 10.82 9.11
C VAL A 77 -2.31 10.16 10.03
N ILE A 78 -2.68 9.04 10.67
CA ILE A 78 -1.79 8.31 11.60
C ILE A 78 -1.64 6.88 11.11
N LEU A 79 -0.43 6.50 10.72
CA LEU A 79 -0.11 5.23 10.09
C LEU A 79 0.85 4.45 10.97
N GLN A 80 0.42 3.28 11.44
CA GLN A 80 1.28 2.37 12.18
C GLN A 80 2.09 1.54 11.19
N LEU A 81 3.39 1.80 11.11
CA LEU A 81 4.31 1.09 10.22
C LEU A 81 4.92 -0.15 10.87
N GLY A 82 4.89 -0.22 12.21
CA GLY A 82 5.42 -1.34 12.98
C GLY A 82 6.94 -1.32 12.97
N ASP A 83 7.55 -2.47 12.72
CA ASP A 83 9.00 -2.61 12.68
C ASP A 83 9.54 -2.28 11.28
N LEU A 84 10.62 -1.51 11.23
CA LEU A 84 11.34 -1.17 10.00
C LEU A 84 12.69 -1.89 9.97
N GLU A 85 12.92 -2.60 8.88
CA GLU A 85 14.18 -3.27 8.60
C GLU A 85 15.15 -2.31 7.90
N LYS A 86 16.44 -2.48 8.14
CA LYS A 86 17.46 -1.59 7.55
C LYS A 86 17.48 -1.63 6.02
N GLU A 87 17.32 -2.83 5.46
CA GLU A 87 17.53 -3.11 4.03
C GLU A 87 16.21 -3.24 3.25
N ASN A 88 15.06 -3.21 3.93
CA ASN A 88 13.74 -3.28 3.29
C ASN A 88 12.97 -1.99 3.54
N ALA A 89 12.94 -1.14 2.51
CA ALA A 89 12.23 0.13 2.58
C ALA A 89 10.70 -0.10 2.68
N GLN A 90 10.06 0.62 3.61
CA GLN A 90 8.61 0.76 3.61
C GLN A 90 8.21 2.05 2.91
N SER A 91 7.15 1.96 2.09
CA SER A 91 6.58 3.13 1.41
C SER A 91 5.08 3.17 1.57
N VAL A 92 4.56 4.38 1.77
CA VAL A 92 3.13 4.64 1.91
C VAL A 92 2.68 5.66 0.88
N LEU A 93 1.57 5.36 0.21
CA LEU A 93 0.87 6.28 -0.66
C LEU A 93 -0.32 6.90 0.08
N VAL A 94 -0.37 8.22 0.15
CA VAL A 94 -1.48 8.97 0.74
C VAL A 94 -2.13 9.84 -0.34
N GLU A 95 -3.44 9.70 -0.48
CA GLU A 95 -4.27 10.50 -1.39
C GLU A 95 -4.89 11.66 -0.60
N LEU A 96 -4.64 12.88 -1.06
CA LEU A 96 -5.12 14.12 -0.44
C LEU A 96 -5.95 14.92 -1.44
N MET A 97 -7.07 15.47 -0.98
CA MET A 97 -7.78 16.54 -1.66
C MET A 97 -7.33 17.87 -1.10
N ILE A 98 -7.10 18.84 -1.98
CA ILE A 98 -6.63 20.16 -1.61
C ILE A 98 -7.57 21.19 -2.21
N ASP A 99 -8.05 22.12 -1.39
CA ASP A 99 -8.85 23.24 -1.86
C ASP A 99 -8.04 24.10 -2.83
N PRO A 100 -8.68 24.75 -3.83
CA PRO A 100 -7.99 25.64 -4.75
C PRO A 100 -7.18 26.72 -4.02
N ARG A 101 -5.94 26.94 -4.46
CA ARG A 101 -5.03 27.96 -3.93
C ARG A 101 -4.52 28.86 -5.05
N PRO A 102 -4.15 30.11 -4.76
CA PRO A 102 -3.43 30.94 -5.73
C PRO A 102 -2.09 30.30 -6.09
N ALA A 103 -1.50 30.72 -7.21
CA ALA A 103 -0.20 30.23 -7.61
C ALA A 103 0.87 30.52 -6.54
N GLY A 104 1.75 29.55 -6.28
CA GLY A 104 2.79 29.63 -5.27
C GLY A 104 3.12 28.29 -4.61
N LEU A 105 4.18 28.28 -3.81
CA LEU A 105 4.61 27.10 -3.06
C LEU A 105 3.93 27.06 -1.68
N PHE A 106 3.15 26.02 -1.42
CA PHE A 106 2.44 25.84 -0.16
C PHE A 106 2.84 24.54 0.52
N ARG A 107 3.01 24.57 1.84
CA ARG A 107 3.07 23.35 2.64
C ARG A 107 1.66 22.78 2.77
N ILE A 108 1.48 21.55 2.31
CA ILE A 108 0.19 20.85 2.31
C ILE A 108 0.11 19.77 3.40
N ALA A 109 1.24 19.35 3.95
CA ALA A 109 1.29 18.49 5.14
C ALA A 109 2.63 18.68 5.85
N GLN A 110 2.66 18.33 7.13
CA GLN A 110 3.90 18.07 7.86
C GLN A 110 3.91 16.61 8.28
N THR A 111 4.94 15.88 7.88
CA THR A 111 5.17 14.49 8.28
C THR A 111 6.01 14.43 9.54
N GLU A 112 5.71 13.47 10.39
CA GLU A 112 6.49 13.13 11.58
C GLU A 112 6.55 11.61 11.68
N LEU A 113 7.76 11.06 11.66
CA LEU A 113 8.02 9.66 11.95
C LEU A 113 8.48 9.56 13.41
N THR A 114 7.74 8.83 14.25
CA THR A 114 8.14 8.49 15.62
C THR A 114 8.55 7.04 15.69
N TYR A 115 9.64 6.72 16.39
CA TYR A 115 10.17 5.36 16.45
C TYR A 115 11.14 5.10 17.60
N ASP A 116 11.46 3.82 17.83
CA ASP A 116 12.45 3.37 18.82
C ASP A 116 13.68 2.75 18.13
N VAL A 117 14.87 2.95 18.70
CA VAL A 117 16.14 2.34 18.22
C VAL A 117 16.70 1.44 19.33
N PRO A 118 16.38 0.13 19.32
CA PRO A 118 16.73 -0.78 20.41
C PRO A 118 18.23 -0.88 20.67
N ILE A 119 19.05 -0.96 19.61
CA ILE A 119 20.51 -1.14 19.74
C ILE A 119 21.21 0.06 20.41
N ALA A 120 20.61 1.24 20.31
CA ALA A 120 21.09 2.47 20.93
C ALA A 120 20.31 2.83 22.21
N ASN A 121 19.34 2.00 22.62
CA ASN A 121 18.42 2.26 23.73
C ASN A 121 17.72 3.63 23.65
N LEU A 122 17.38 4.08 22.43
CA LEU A 122 16.63 5.31 22.20
C LEU A 122 15.14 4.98 22.03
N ILE A 123 14.28 5.76 22.66
CA ILE A 123 12.82 5.55 22.68
C ILE A 123 12.12 6.85 22.28
N GLY A 124 11.17 6.74 21.36
CA GLY A 124 10.35 7.88 20.93
C GLY A 124 11.14 8.95 20.17
N GLU A 125 12.18 8.54 19.44
CA GLU A 125 12.89 9.38 18.49
C GLU A 125 11.92 9.91 17.43
N ARG A 126 12.18 11.12 16.95
CA ARG A 126 11.28 11.80 16.00
C ARG A 126 12.05 12.47 14.89
N VAL A 127 11.60 12.24 13.67
CA VAL A 127 12.05 12.96 12.48
C VAL A 127 10.86 13.65 11.85
N ARG A 128 11.02 14.89 11.41
CA ARG A 128 9.96 15.69 10.79
C ARG A 128 10.39 16.17 9.41
N ASP A 129 9.43 16.24 8.51
CA ASP A 129 9.60 16.86 7.20
C ASP A 129 8.32 17.57 6.76
N ASP A 130 8.43 18.49 5.81
CA ASP A 130 7.30 19.25 5.27
C ASP A 130 7.02 18.83 3.82
N ILE A 131 5.79 18.41 3.53
CA ILE A 131 5.34 18.16 2.16
C ILE A 131 4.85 19.47 1.56
N LYS A 132 5.52 19.93 0.51
CA LYS A 132 5.21 21.17 -0.20
C LYS A 132 4.77 20.88 -1.63
N VAL A 133 3.80 21.64 -2.12
CA VAL A 133 3.28 21.57 -3.49
C VAL A 133 3.27 22.97 -4.08
N THR A 134 3.73 23.07 -5.32
CA THR A 134 3.64 24.29 -6.12
C THR A 134 2.31 24.30 -6.86
N PHE A 135 1.50 25.33 -6.61
CA PHE A 135 0.29 25.63 -7.35
C PHE A 135 0.65 26.58 -8.50
N THR A 136 0.14 26.30 -9.69
CA THR A 136 0.46 27.04 -10.90
C THR A 136 -0.79 27.17 -11.77
N THR A 137 -0.87 28.25 -12.54
CA THR A 137 -1.91 28.44 -13.58
C THR A 137 -1.44 27.95 -14.95
N ASP A 138 -0.17 27.57 -15.11
CA ASP A 138 0.36 26.98 -16.34
C ASP A 138 -0.11 25.52 -16.47
N PRO A 139 -0.93 25.18 -17.48
CA PRO A 139 -1.41 23.82 -17.67
C PRO A 139 -0.28 22.81 -17.94
N ASN A 140 0.85 23.23 -18.51
CA ASN A 140 1.97 22.34 -18.82
C ASN A 140 2.72 21.93 -17.55
N GLU A 141 2.93 22.87 -16.63
CA GLU A 141 3.52 22.57 -15.32
C GLU A 141 2.57 21.71 -14.48
N ALA A 142 1.27 22.04 -14.47
CA ALA A 142 0.27 21.28 -13.72
C ALA A 142 0.08 19.83 -14.27
N ALA A 143 0.38 19.59 -15.54
CA ALA A 143 0.31 18.26 -16.15
C ALA A 143 1.52 17.37 -15.80
N GLN A 144 2.58 17.91 -15.20
CA GLN A 144 3.73 17.11 -14.80
C GLN A 144 3.38 16.19 -13.64
N VAL A 145 3.43 14.89 -13.89
CA VAL A 145 3.20 13.85 -12.88
C VAL A 145 4.51 13.14 -12.57
N ASN A 146 4.72 12.79 -11.30
CA ASN A 146 5.83 11.92 -10.94
C ASN A 146 5.51 10.48 -11.41
N PRO A 147 6.28 9.90 -12.35
CA PRO A 147 5.97 8.59 -12.91
C PRO A 147 6.06 7.47 -11.87
N LEU A 148 6.94 7.58 -10.87
CA LEU A 148 7.06 6.58 -9.80
C LEU A 148 5.82 6.57 -8.93
N VAL A 149 5.37 7.75 -8.49
CA VAL A 149 4.12 7.90 -7.70
C VAL A 149 2.92 7.39 -8.50
N MET A 150 2.85 7.71 -9.79
CA MET A 150 1.76 7.23 -10.66
C MET A 150 1.77 5.71 -10.79
N ASN A 151 2.93 5.09 -10.94
CA ASN A 151 3.06 3.63 -10.98
C ASN A 151 2.57 2.96 -9.68
N PHE A 152 2.91 3.53 -8.52
CA PHE A 152 2.36 3.05 -7.24
C PHE A 152 0.85 3.21 -7.17
N ALA A 153 0.30 4.36 -7.59
CA ALA A 153 -1.13 4.62 -7.61
C ALA A 153 -1.90 3.65 -8.52
N GLU A 154 -1.40 3.40 -9.73
CA GLU A 154 -1.99 2.46 -10.68
C GLU A 154 -2.06 1.03 -10.10
N LYS A 155 -0.95 0.55 -9.52
CA LYS A 155 -0.86 -0.79 -8.92
C LYS A 155 -1.71 -0.94 -7.67
N ALA A 156 -1.71 0.07 -6.79
CA ALA A 156 -2.57 0.09 -5.61
C ALA A 156 -4.06 0.07 -5.99
N ASN A 157 -4.45 0.82 -7.02
CA ASN A 157 -5.83 0.80 -7.53
C ASN A 157 -6.17 -0.55 -8.18
N ALA A 158 -5.24 -1.14 -8.95
CA ALA A 158 -5.43 -2.46 -9.54
C ALA A 158 -5.68 -3.53 -8.49
N HIS A 159 -4.83 -3.61 -7.46
CA HIS A 159 -5.05 -4.53 -6.32
C HIS A 159 -6.42 -4.32 -5.67
N ARG A 160 -6.81 -3.08 -5.38
CA ARG A 160 -8.11 -2.78 -4.77
C ARG A 160 -9.29 -3.28 -5.59
N LEU A 161 -9.27 -3.06 -6.91
CA LEU A 161 -10.36 -3.46 -7.79
C LEU A 161 -10.39 -4.99 -7.96
N VAL A 162 -9.24 -5.64 -8.07
CA VAL A 162 -9.16 -7.11 -8.12
C VAL A 162 -9.67 -7.71 -6.81
N THR A 163 -9.25 -7.22 -5.64
CA THR A 163 -9.75 -7.68 -4.34
C THR A 163 -11.26 -7.55 -4.25
N ARG A 164 -11.84 -6.43 -4.72
CA ARG A 164 -13.29 -6.27 -4.80
C ARG A 164 -13.97 -7.32 -5.67
N VAL A 165 -13.43 -7.60 -6.86
CA VAL A 165 -13.94 -8.65 -7.77
C VAL A 165 -13.90 -10.02 -7.08
N LEU A 166 -12.77 -10.36 -6.46
CA LEU A 166 -12.61 -11.64 -5.76
C LEU A 166 -13.58 -11.76 -4.57
N ASP A 167 -13.81 -10.69 -3.83
CA ASP A 167 -14.72 -10.71 -2.67
C ASP A 167 -16.19 -10.78 -3.09
N GLU A 168 -16.59 -10.09 -4.17
CA GLU A 168 -17.91 -10.27 -4.79
C GLU A 168 -18.13 -11.73 -5.24
N TYR A 169 -17.13 -12.31 -5.91
CA TYR A 169 -17.17 -13.68 -6.38
C TYR A 169 -17.24 -14.69 -5.23
N LYS A 170 -16.41 -14.55 -4.18
CA LYS A 170 -16.48 -15.40 -2.98
C LYS A 170 -17.86 -15.37 -2.32
N ARG A 171 -18.52 -14.20 -2.29
CA ARG A 171 -19.81 -14.01 -1.63
C ARG A 171 -20.99 -14.50 -2.47
N THR A 172 -20.93 -14.34 -3.78
CA THR A 172 -22.11 -14.49 -4.67
C THR A 172 -21.93 -15.48 -5.81
N GLY A 173 -20.72 -15.98 -6.03
CA GLY A 173 -20.35 -16.78 -7.20
C GLY A 173 -20.29 -15.97 -8.51
N LYS A 174 -20.44 -14.64 -8.45
CA LYS A 174 -20.44 -13.73 -9.60
C LYS A 174 -19.62 -12.49 -9.30
N ALA A 175 -19.07 -11.86 -10.33
CA ALA A 175 -18.50 -10.51 -10.24
C ALA A 175 -19.36 -9.51 -11.01
N THR A 176 -19.53 -8.34 -10.43
CA THR A 176 -20.25 -7.20 -11.02
C THR A 176 -19.32 -6.02 -11.28
N THR A 177 -18.24 -5.91 -10.50
CA THR A 177 -17.19 -4.93 -10.73
C THR A 177 -16.47 -5.19 -12.06
N ARG A 178 -16.51 -4.21 -12.97
CA ARG A 178 -15.73 -4.24 -14.21
C ARG A 178 -14.36 -3.60 -13.99
N LEU A 179 -13.33 -4.25 -14.54
CA LEU A 179 -11.97 -3.71 -14.56
C LEU A 179 -11.78 -2.86 -15.82
N ALA A 180 -11.29 -1.64 -15.64
CA ALA A 180 -10.96 -0.76 -16.76
C ALA A 180 -9.68 -1.26 -17.47
N PRO A 181 -9.50 -1.01 -18.78
CA PRO A 181 -8.35 -1.53 -19.54
C PRO A 181 -6.99 -1.14 -18.97
N ASN A 182 -6.87 0.06 -18.39
CA ASN A 182 -5.65 0.54 -17.74
C ASN A 182 -5.27 -0.29 -16.50
N VAL A 183 -6.28 -0.81 -15.78
CA VAL A 183 -6.07 -1.69 -14.62
C VAL A 183 -5.60 -3.06 -15.08
N THR A 184 -6.26 -3.61 -16.10
CA THR A 184 -5.94 -4.94 -16.64
C THR A 184 -4.50 -5.02 -17.15
N ARG A 185 -4.00 -3.94 -17.78
CA ARG A 185 -2.63 -3.84 -18.32
C ARG A 185 -1.52 -4.07 -17.28
N VAL A 186 -1.79 -3.80 -16.00
CA VAL A 186 -0.81 -3.91 -14.91
C VAL A 186 -0.72 -5.34 -14.37
N LEU A 187 -1.71 -6.18 -14.67
CA LEU A 187 -1.83 -7.56 -14.16
C LEU A 187 -1.06 -8.54 -15.05
N ASP A 188 -0.62 -9.67 -14.48
CA ASP A 188 -0.04 -10.77 -15.26
C ASP A 188 -1.11 -11.54 -16.05
N GLN A 189 -0.69 -12.23 -17.11
CA GLN A 189 -1.60 -12.92 -18.04
C GLN A 189 -2.49 -13.96 -17.34
N GLU A 190 -1.97 -14.70 -16.37
CA GLU A 190 -2.75 -15.70 -15.63
C GLU A 190 -3.85 -15.03 -14.80
N THR A 191 -3.52 -13.92 -14.12
CA THR A 191 -4.50 -13.12 -13.39
C THR A 191 -5.57 -12.54 -14.32
N GLN A 192 -5.19 -12.02 -15.48
CA GLN A 192 -6.14 -11.49 -16.47
C GLN A 192 -7.11 -12.57 -16.95
N ALA A 193 -6.59 -13.73 -17.37
CA ALA A 193 -7.41 -14.84 -17.85
C ALA A 193 -8.40 -15.34 -16.78
N ALA A 194 -7.96 -15.46 -15.52
CA ALA A 194 -8.84 -15.89 -14.45
C ALA A 194 -9.94 -14.86 -14.14
N LEU A 195 -9.63 -13.56 -14.19
CA LEU A 195 -10.63 -12.50 -14.01
C LEU A 195 -11.64 -12.46 -15.16
N GLU A 196 -11.20 -12.76 -16.38
CA GLU A 196 -12.09 -12.92 -17.54
C GLU A 196 -13.03 -14.12 -17.37
N GLN A 197 -12.54 -15.25 -16.88
CA GLN A 197 -13.39 -16.42 -16.56
C GLN A 197 -14.48 -16.05 -15.55
N ILE A 198 -14.12 -15.34 -14.45
CA ILE A 198 -15.09 -14.85 -13.47
C ILE A 198 -16.13 -13.93 -14.13
N ASN A 199 -15.70 -13.00 -14.99
CA ASN A 199 -16.61 -12.08 -15.70
C ASN A 199 -17.55 -12.79 -16.68
N GLN A 200 -17.12 -13.93 -17.23
CA GLN A 200 -17.96 -14.80 -18.08
C GLN A 200 -18.88 -15.71 -17.26
N GLY A 201 -18.85 -15.61 -15.92
CA GLY A 201 -19.64 -16.45 -15.03
C GLY A 201 -19.11 -17.89 -14.88
N GLN A 202 -17.86 -18.14 -15.29
CA GLN A 202 -17.20 -19.41 -15.09
C GLN A 202 -16.69 -19.55 -13.65
N GLN A 203 -16.62 -20.78 -13.17
CA GLN A 203 -16.07 -21.05 -11.85
C GLN A 203 -14.55 -21.18 -11.91
N ILE A 204 -13.88 -20.49 -10.98
CA ILE A 204 -12.47 -20.68 -10.67
C ILE A 204 -12.30 -21.35 -9.30
N SER A 205 -11.19 -22.06 -9.11
CA SER A 205 -10.91 -22.77 -7.86
C SER A 205 -10.57 -21.80 -6.72
N GLN A 206 -10.72 -22.26 -5.47
CA GLN A 206 -10.32 -21.46 -4.31
C GLN A 206 -8.82 -21.13 -4.30
N ASP A 207 -7.99 -22.03 -4.81
CA ASP A 207 -6.54 -21.81 -4.91
C ASP A 207 -6.20 -20.74 -5.95
N GLN A 208 -6.94 -20.68 -7.06
CA GLN A 208 -6.81 -19.60 -8.04
C GLN A 208 -7.21 -18.25 -7.42
N VAL A 209 -8.30 -18.19 -6.66
CA VAL A 209 -8.71 -16.96 -5.95
C VAL A 209 -7.61 -16.47 -5.00
N LYS A 210 -7.01 -17.37 -4.21
CA LYS A 210 -5.91 -17.03 -3.30
C LYS A 210 -4.64 -16.61 -4.07
N SER A 211 -4.32 -17.31 -5.15
CA SER A 211 -3.20 -17.01 -6.05
C SER A 211 -3.25 -15.58 -6.56
N ILE A 212 -4.40 -15.19 -7.13
CA ILE A 212 -4.64 -13.86 -7.69
C ILE A 212 -4.50 -12.79 -6.60
N GLY A 213 -5.11 -13.01 -5.43
CA GLY A 213 -4.99 -12.09 -4.30
C GLY A 213 -3.54 -11.87 -3.87
N ASN A 214 -2.74 -12.93 -3.77
CA ASN A 214 -1.33 -12.82 -3.39
C ASN A 214 -0.50 -12.09 -4.46
N LYS A 215 -0.63 -12.48 -5.74
CA LYS A 215 0.08 -11.85 -6.86
C LYS A 215 -0.21 -10.37 -6.95
N THR A 216 -1.49 -9.99 -6.86
CA THR A 216 -1.90 -8.58 -6.97
C THR A 216 -1.41 -7.74 -5.78
N ARG A 217 -1.27 -8.34 -4.60
CA ARG A 217 -0.69 -7.68 -3.42
C ARG A 217 0.80 -7.33 -3.61
N LYS A 218 1.53 -8.11 -4.42
CA LYS A 218 2.97 -7.95 -4.68
C LYS A 218 3.30 -7.13 -5.94
N LEU A 219 2.33 -6.47 -6.58
CA LEU A 219 2.55 -5.73 -7.84
C LEU A 219 3.61 -4.62 -7.75
N THR A 220 3.78 -4.04 -6.57
CA THR A 220 4.69 -2.92 -6.29
C THR A 220 6.12 -3.36 -6.00
N GLN A 221 6.37 -4.61 -5.60
CA GLN A 221 7.72 -5.12 -5.32
C GLN A 221 8.66 -5.00 -6.51
N ARG A 222 8.12 -5.10 -7.73
CA ARG A 222 8.90 -4.94 -8.97
C ARG A 222 9.39 -3.49 -9.21
N LEU A 223 9.00 -2.55 -8.34
CA LEU A 223 9.46 -1.15 -8.37
C LEU A 223 10.49 -0.86 -7.29
N ASP A 224 10.77 -1.80 -6.38
CA ASP A 224 11.73 -1.60 -5.29
C ASP A 224 13.13 -1.31 -5.82
N ASP A 225 13.50 -1.91 -6.97
CA ASP A 225 14.79 -1.68 -7.63
C ASP A 225 14.96 -0.25 -8.19
N LEU A 226 13.91 0.58 -8.18
CA LEU A 226 13.88 1.93 -8.76
C LEU A 226 13.89 3.05 -7.72
N VAL A 227 13.88 2.73 -6.42
CA VAL A 227 13.83 3.69 -5.30
C VAL A 227 15.20 3.81 -4.63
#